data_AF-A0A2D6G295-F1
#
_entry.id   AF-A0A2D6G295-F1
#
_cell.length_a   1.000
_cell.length_b   1.000
_cell.length_c   1.000
_cell.angle_alpha   90.00
_cell.angle_beta   90.00
_cell.angle_gamma   90.00
#
_symmetry.space_group_name_H-M   'P 1'
#
loop_
_entity.id
_entity.type
_entity.pdbx_description
1 polymer ?
#
loop_
_entity_poly.entity_id
_entity_poly.type
_entity_poly.pdbx_seq_one_letter_code
_entity_poly.pdbx_strand_id
1 'polypeptide(L)'
;MRRLIVTVIFLLLIGSIAAGYYYYLGLTVTVEAPGPKLSEIEAAGRHLVSKQISNQGYKIALSVPGSHPDADVFALRGTLFMPNKNSNNDGAPFFATLTAACQAWSELACWRLKSIFIAGVEQSVIESITAPPSSIKQTDDNSRRKSAPGAAPETNVKQASKLTIPTDKTDEKSKTGLTAPQQKSTAPINTAVNSDQRKWQTIHNRVNARSGPGTNHTAYFKMPSSVALRLLKVDQNWGMFEYSAVNGKAHQVWISMSLVKLDTKAK
;
A
#
# COMPACT_ATOMS: atom_id res chain seq x y z
N MET A 1 59.86 -22.71 -32.65
CA MET A 1 59.28 -23.44 -31.49
C MET A 1 59.54 -22.76 -30.15
N ARG A 2 60.78 -22.48 -29.72
CA ARG A 2 61.08 -21.87 -28.41
C ARG A 2 60.32 -20.57 -28.09
N ARG A 3 60.18 -19.65 -29.05
CA ARG A 3 59.46 -18.38 -28.85
C ARG A 3 57.95 -18.57 -28.62
N LEU A 4 57.35 -19.61 -29.19
CA LEU A 4 55.91 -19.86 -29.09
C LEU A 4 55.55 -20.50 -27.74
N ILE A 5 56.46 -21.31 -27.18
CA ILE A 5 56.31 -21.91 -25.85
C ILE A 5 56.36 -20.83 -24.75
N VAL A 6 57.24 -19.84 -24.88
CA VAL A 6 57.35 -18.75 -23.89
C VAL A 6 56.08 -17.89 -23.86
N THR A 7 55.46 -17.59 -25.02
CA THR A 7 54.23 -16.80 -25.06
C THR A 7 53.04 -17.52 -24.44
N VAL A 8 52.93 -18.84 -24.64
CA VAL A 8 51.85 -19.65 -24.05
C VAL A 8 51.98 -19.72 -22.53
N ILE A 9 53.20 -19.90 -22.01
CA ILE A 9 53.45 -19.89 -20.56
C ILE A 9 53.11 -18.53 -19.95
N PHE A 10 53.44 -17.43 -20.64
CA PHE A 10 53.14 -16.09 -20.14
C PHE A 10 51.63 -15.80 -20.10
N LEU A 11 50.86 -16.25 -21.09
CA LEU A 11 49.40 -16.11 -21.11
C LEU A 11 48.72 -16.97 -20.01
N LEU A 12 49.24 -18.16 -19.72
CA LEU A 12 48.74 -19.01 -18.63
C LEU A 12 49.00 -18.39 -17.24
N LEU A 13 50.16 -17.76 -17.05
CA LEU A 13 50.48 -17.03 -15.81
C LEU A 13 49.58 -15.81 -15.59
N ILE A 14 49.32 -15.01 -16.63
CA ILE A 14 48.44 -13.83 -16.52
C ILE A 14 46.99 -14.26 -16.22
N GLY A 15 46.49 -15.33 -16.85
CA GLY A 15 45.13 -15.85 -16.58
C GLY A 15 44.95 -16.33 -15.14
N SER A 16 46.01 -16.89 -14.54
CA SER A 16 46.00 -17.39 -13.17
C SER A 16 45.92 -16.25 -12.13
N ILE A 17 46.60 -15.14 -12.40
CA ILE A 17 46.60 -13.95 -11.53
C ILE A 17 45.23 -13.26 -11.56
N ALA A 18 44.60 -13.14 -12.73
CA ALA A 18 43.27 -12.55 -12.85
C ALA A 18 42.20 -13.35 -12.09
N ALA A 19 42.20 -14.69 -12.21
CA ALA A 19 41.26 -15.55 -11.50
C ALA A 19 41.44 -15.48 -9.97
N GLY A 20 42.69 -15.44 -9.50
CA GLY A 20 43.00 -15.26 -8.07
C GLY A 20 42.56 -13.91 -7.52
N TYR A 21 42.68 -12.84 -8.32
CA TYR A 21 42.27 -11.48 -7.92
C TYR A 21 40.74 -11.35 -7.77
N TYR A 22 39.95 -11.97 -8.66
CA TYR A 22 38.49 -12.02 -8.51
C TYR A 22 38.04 -12.83 -7.29
N TYR A 23 38.77 -13.90 -6.93
CA TYR A 23 38.49 -14.68 -5.72
C TYR A 23 38.84 -13.90 -4.45
N TYR A 24 39.95 -13.14 -4.45
CA TYR A 24 40.37 -12.33 -3.29
C TYR A 24 39.48 -11.13 -3.02
N LEU A 25 38.83 -10.57 -4.06
CA LEU A 25 37.93 -9.44 -3.92
C LEU A 25 36.59 -9.78 -3.26
N GLY A 26 36.29 -11.06 -3.00
CA GLY A 26 35.14 -11.44 -2.19
C GLY A 26 33.80 -10.85 -2.66
N LEU A 27 33.65 -10.57 -3.96
CA LEU A 27 32.37 -10.17 -4.55
C LEU A 27 31.44 -11.39 -4.57
N THR A 28 30.93 -11.76 -3.41
CA THR A 28 29.70 -12.54 -3.33
C THR A 28 28.61 -11.65 -3.87
N VAL A 29 28.16 -11.91 -5.10
CA VAL A 29 26.90 -11.40 -5.60
C VAL A 29 25.84 -11.94 -4.63
N THR A 30 25.43 -11.12 -3.67
CA THR A 30 24.28 -11.42 -2.83
C THR A 30 23.08 -11.38 -3.75
N VAL A 31 22.67 -12.56 -4.24
CA VAL A 31 21.40 -12.72 -4.94
C VAL A 31 20.35 -12.30 -3.93
N GLU A 32 19.79 -11.11 -4.14
CA GLU A 32 18.74 -10.57 -3.30
C GLU A 32 17.61 -11.61 -3.26
N ALA A 33 17.27 -12.07 -2.07
CA ALA A 33 16.28 -13.14 -1.91
C ALA A 33 14.99 -12.68 -2.61
N PRO A 34 14.34 -13.56 -3.39
CA PRO A 34 13.13 -13.18 -4.10
C PRO A 34 12.09 -12.69 -3.10
N GLY A 35 11.54 -11.49 -3.35
CA GLY A 35 10.49 -10.90 -2.53
C GLY A 35 9.20 -11.74 -2.51
N PRO A 36 8.26 -11.41 -1.62
CA PRO A 36 7.00 -12.14 -1.48
C PRO A 36 6.17 -12.07 -2.76
N LYS A 37 5.42 -13.13 -3.03
CA LYS A 37 4.44 -13.15 -4.12
C LYS A 37 3.24 -12.30 -3.76
N LEU A 38 2.56 -11.75 -4.77
CA LEU A 38 1.36 -10.94 -4.59
C LEU A 38 0.27 -11.67 -3.78
N SER A 39 0.11 -12.98 -4.03
CA SER A 39 -0.83 -13.84 -3.31
C SER A 39 -0.50 -14.00 -1.83
N GLU A 40 0.78 -13.98 -1.45
CA GLU A 40 1.23 -14.10 -0.06
C GLU A 40 0.92 -12.80 0.71
N ILE A 41 1.19 -11.65 0.09
CA ILE A 41 0.83 -10.33 0.63
C ILE A 41 -0.69 -10.23 0.82
N GLU A 42 -1.47 -10.67 -0.17
CA GLU A 42 -2.94 -10.65 -0.07
C GLU A 42 -3.45 -11.56 1.04
N ALA A 43 -2.95 -12.80 1.12
CA ALA A 43 -3.35 -13.76 2.16
C ALA A 43 -3.03 -13.24 3.57
N ALA A 44 -1.79 -12.76 3.78
CA ALA A 44 -1.37 -12.16 5.04
C ALA A 44 -2.18 -10.92 5.39
N GLY A 45 -2.38 -10.03 4.42
CA GLY A 45 -3.14 -8.82 4.55
C GLY A 45 -4.59 -9.06 4.96
N ARG A 46 -5.29 -9.96 4.25
CA ARG A 46 -6.67 -10.34 4.60
C ARG A 46 -6.74 -10.93 6.00
N HIS A 47 -5.82 -11.82 6.36
CA HIS A 47 -5.78 -12.43 7.69
C HIS A 47 -5.65 -11.35 8.79
N LEU A 48 -4.64 -10.49 8.69
CA LEU A 48 -4.34 -9.48 9.69
C LEU A 48 -5.42 -8.40 9.79
N VAL A 49 -5.91 -7.90 8.66
CA VAL A 49 -7.00 -6.90 8.64
C VAL A 49 -8.28 -7.51 9.20
N SER A 50 -8.62 -8.74 8.82
CA SER A 50 -9.85 -9.40 9.31
C SER A 50 -9.84 -9.56 10.83
N LYS A 51 -8.71 -10.00 11.41
CA LYS A 51 -8.52 -10.10 12.86
C LYS A 51 -8.68 -8.75 13.57
N GLN A 52 -8.20 -7.66 12.96
CA GLN A 52 -8.27 -6.32 13.53
C GLN A 52 -9.70 -5.76 13.55
N ILE A 53 -10.50 -6.03 12.52
CA ILE A 53 -11.82 -5.43 12.32
C ILE A 53 -12.99 -6.34 12.71
N SER A 54 -12.74 -7.63 12.98
CA SER A 54 -13.79 -8.62 13.29
C SER A 54 -14.65 -8.19 14.48
N ASN A 55 -14.03 -7.58 15.49
CA ASN A 55 -14.71 -7.11 16.70
C ASN A 55 -15.65 -5.92 16.43
N GLN A 56 -15.49 -5.24 15.29
CA GLN A 56 -16.33 -4.13 14.87
C GLN A 56 -17.46 -4.58 13.93
N GLY A 57 -17.57 -5.88 13.62
CA GLY A 57 -18.60 -6.43 12.74
C GLY A 57 -18.39 -6.16 11.25
N TYR A 58 -17.22 -5.64 10.86
CA TYR A 58 -16.85 -5.48 9.45
C TYR A 58 -16.33 -6.79 8.86
N LYS A 59 -16.59 -6.99 7.57
CA LYS A 59 -16.00 -8.03 6.72
C LYS A 59 -15.29 -7.38 5.53
N ILE A 60 -14.22 -8.01 5.05
CA ILE A 60 -13.50 -7.55 3.85
C ILE A 60 -14.30 -7.97 2.62
N ALA A 61 -14.72 -7.01 1.79
CA ALA A 61 -15.35 -7.26 0.49
C ALA A 61 -14.31 -7.42 -0.63
N LEU A 62 -13.30 -6.55 -0.62
CA LEU A 62 -12.22 -6.52 -1.61
C LEU A 62 -10.91 -6.20 -0.91
N SER A 63 -9.83 -6.85 -1.34
CA SER A 63 -8.46 -6.53 -0.94
C SER A 63 -7.55 -6.62 -2.14
N VAL A 64 -6.73 -5.60 -2.34
CA VAL A 64 -5.77 -5.49 -3.44
C VAL A 64 -4.43 -5.05 -2.84
N PRO A 65 -3.36 -5.83 -3.00
CA PRO A 65 -2.03 -5.38 -2.62
C PRO A 65 -1.59 -4.19 -3.50
N GLY A 66 -0.95 -3.21 -2.87
CA GLY A 66 -0.46 -1.99 -3.51
C GLY A 66 1.06 -2.00 -3.67
N SER A 67 1.60 -0.82 -4.00
CA SER A 67 3.05 -0.58 -4.05
C SER A 67 3.73 -0.85 -2.71
N HIS A 68 4.94 -1.38 -2.75
CA HIS A 68 5.82 -1.53 -1.58
C HIS A 68 6.72 -0.29 -1.45
N PRO A 69 6.50 0.59 -0.46
CA PRO A 69 7.34 1.79 -0.29
C PRO A 69 8.78 1.45 0.11
N ASP A 70 8.97 0.32 0.81
CA ASP A 70 10.26 -0.18 1.29
C ASP A 70 10.36 -1.69 1.06
N ALA A 71 11.54 -2.29 1.29
CA ALA A 71 11.79 -3.72 1.01
C ALA A 71 10.91 -4.69 1.83
N ASP A 72 10.52 -4.28 3.04
CA ASP A 72 9.75 -5.08 4.01
C ASP A 72 8.37 -4.50 4.30
N VAL A 73 7.98 -3.40 3.65
CA VAL A 73 6.71 -2.69 3.87
C VAL A 73 5.81 -2.84 2.67
N PHE A 74 4.58 -3.28 2.90
CA PHE A 74 3.62 -3.60 1.85
C PHE A 74 2.30 -2.88 2.09
N ALA A 75 1.78 -2.20 1.07
CA ALA A 75 0.47 -1.57 1.14
C ALA A 75 -0.64 -2.58 0.79
N LEU A 76 -1.79 -2.48 1.46
CA LEU A 76 -3.01 -3.19 1.14
C LEU A 76 -4.18 -2.20 1.10
N ARG A 77 -5.03 -2.31 0.09
CA ARG A 77 -6.20 -1.43 -0.08
C ARG A 77 -7.44 -2.26 -0.30
N GLY A 78 -8.59 -1.73 0.06
CA GLY A 78 -9.82 -2.48 -0.17
C GLY A 78 -11.07 -1.80 0.33
N THR A 79 -12.14 -2.59 0.43
CA THR A 79 -13.43 -2.16 0.94
C THR A 79 -13.92 -3.13 2.00
N LEU A 80 -14.56 -2.58 3.03
CA LEU A 80 -15.20 -3.30 4.11
C LEU A 80 -16.72 -3.20 3.97
N PHE A 81 -17.47 -4.21 4.38
CA PHE A 81 -18.92 -4.17 4.45
C PHE A 81 -19.40 -4.71 5.79
N MET A 82 -20.56 -4.25 6.25
CA MET A 82 -21.21 -4.76 7.46
C MET A 82 -22.44 -5.59 7.06
N PRO A 83 -22.45 -6.91 7.30
CA PRO A 83 -23.53 -7.78 6.81
C PRO A 83 -24.90 -7.52 7.44
N ASN A 84 -24.96 -6.90 8.62
CA ASN A 84 -26.21 -6.70 9.39
C ASN A 84 -26.72 -5.26 9.39
N LYS A 85 -26.18 -4.37 8.54
CA LYS A 85 -26.66 -2.99 8.44
C LYS A 85 -27.49 -2.87 7.16
N ASN A 86 -28.75 -2.46 7.28
CA ASN A 86 -29.63 -2.09 6.16
C ASN A 86 -29.15 -0.82 5.43
N SER A 87 -27.84 -0.58 5.37
CA SER A 87 -27.27 0.44 4.51
C SER A 87 -27.12 -0.17 3.13
N ASN A 88 -27.65 0.52 2.11
CA ASN A 88 -27.18 0.41 0.73
C ASN A 88 -25.67 0.19 0.74
N ASN A 89 -25.17 -0.79 -0.02
CA ASN A 89 -23.84 -1.43 -0.01
C ASN A 89 -22.58 -0.52 -0.10
N ASP A 90 -22.57 0.61 0.58
CA ASP A 90 -21.50 1.59 0.62
C ASP A 90 -20.40 1.05 1.52
N GLY A 91 -19.59 0.17 0.93
CA GLY A 91 -18.46 -0.39 1.63
C GLY A 91 -17.47 0.69 2.06
N ALA A 92 -17.06 0.66 3.33
CA ALA A 92 -16.08 1.61 3.85
C ALA A 92 -14.71 1.29 3.25
N PRO A 93 -14.05 2.23 2.55
CA PRO A 93 -12.72 1.97 2.02
C PRO A 93 -11.73 1.82 3.17
N PHE A 94 -10.75 0.93 3.02
CA PHE A 94 -9.65 0.81 3.96
C PHE A 94 -8.29 0.84 3.26
N PHE A 95 -7.29 1.29 4.01
CA PHE A 95 -5.88 1.28 3.63
C PHE A 95 -5.09 0.70 4.79
N ALA A 96 -4.31 -0.34 4.55
CA ALA A 96 -3.48 -0.97 5.55
C ALA A 96 -2.03 -1.02 5.09
N THR A 97 -1.12 -1.03 6.05
CA THR A 97 0.31 -1.21 5.84
C THR A 97 0.74 -2.44 6.62
N LEU A 98 1.42 -3.35 5.93
CA LEU A 98 1.95 -4.58 6.47
C LEU A 98 3.48 -4.45 6.52
N THR A 99 4.09 -5.07 7.53
CA THR A 99 5.54 -5.21 7.62
C THR A 99 5.89 -6.69 7.77
N ALA A 100 6.95 -7.13 7.10
CA ALA A 100 7.46 -8.48 7.25
C ALA A 100 8.64 -8.53 8.23
N ALA A 101 8.50 -9.35 9.28
CA ALA A 101 9.53 -9.60 10.28
C ALA A 101 10.55 -10.67 9.85
N CYS A 102 10.22 -11.46 8.82
CA CYS A 102 11.08 -12.49 8.26
C CYS A 102 10.78 -12.75 6.79
N GLN A 103 11.72 -13.42 6.10
CA GLN A 103 11.62 -13.76 4.67
C GLN A 103 10.86 -15.08 4.40
N ALA A 104 10.29 -15.71 5.43
CA ALA A 104 9.38 -16.84 5.24
C ALA A 104 7.99 -16.32 4.84
N TRP A 105 7.88 -15.80 3.61
CA TRP A 105 6.73 -15.06 3.09
C TRP A 105 5.40 -15.82 3.15
N SER A 106 5.45 -17.15 3.06
CA SER A 106 4.28 -18.04 3.18
C SER A 106 3.76 -18.19 4.61
N GLU A 107 4.55 -17.81 5.62
CA GLU A 107 4.18 -17.94 7.03
C GLU A 107 3.48 -16.68 7.52
N LEU A 108 2.20 -16.78 7.90
CA LEU A 108 1.44 -15.66 8.49
C LEU A 108 2.11 -15.06 9.72
N ALA A 109 2.91 -15.85 10.45
CA ALA A 109 3.68 -15.42 11.61
C ALA A 109 4.78 -14.40 11.27
N CYS A 110 5.25 -14.34 10.01
CA CYS A 110 6.21 -13.32 9.55
C CYS A 110 5.57 -11.96 9.31
N TRP A 111 4.24 -11.86 9.24
CA TRP A 111 3.57 -10.62 8.85
C TRP A 111 3.02 -9.87 10.07
N ARG A 112 3.16 -8.55 10.06
CA ARG A 112 2.60 -7.65 11.07
C ARG A 112 1.78 -6.56 10.41
N LEU A 113 0.66 -6.21 11.03
CA LEU A 113 -0.12 -5.03 10.63
C LEU A 113 0.54 -3.82 11.29
N LYS A 114 1.10 -2.91 10.50
CA LYS A 114 1.74 -1.69 11.00
C LYS A 114 0.71 -0.60 11.27
N SER A 115 -0.22 -0.42 10.34
CA SER A 115 -1.29 0.58 10.45
C SER A 115 -2.49 0.18 9.60
N ILE A 116 -3.67 0.65 9.99
CA ILE A 116 -4.89 0.52 9.19
C ILE A 116 -5.74 1.79 9.31
N PHE A 117 -6.24 2.26 8.19
CA PHE A 117 -7.15 3.39 8.06
C PHE A 117 -8.47 2.88 7.50
N ILE A 118 -9.58 3.18 8.17
CA ILE A 118 -10.94 2.86 7.70
C ILE A 118 -11.66 4.18 7.47
N ALA A 119 -12.18 4.40 6.26
CA ALA A 119 -12.80 5.65 5.85
C ALA A 119 -11.92 6.90 6.14
N GLY A 120 -10.60 6.74 6.07
CA GLY A 120 -9.62 7.80 6.35
C GLY A 120 -9.26 7.99 7.84
N VAL A 121 -9.80 7.16 8.74
CA VAL A 121 -9.51 7.19 10.18
C VAL A 121 -8.57 6.06 10.56
N GLU A 122 -7.41 6.40 11.11
CA GLU A 122 -6.46 5.42 11.65
C GLU A 122 -7.10 4.64 12.81
N GLN A 123 -6.99 3.32 12.78
CA GLN A 123 -7.44 2.43 13.84
C GLN A 123 -6.23 2.03 14.69
N SER A 124 -6.42 1.95 16.00
CA SER A 124 -5.42 1.43 16.93
C SER A 124 -5.16 -0.05 16.63
N VAL A 125 -3.98 -0.38 16.11
CA VAL A 125 -3.63 -1.78 15.82
C VAL A 125 -3.40 -2.52 17.13
N ILE A 126 -4.11 -3.64 17.33
CA ILE A 126 -3.87 -4.52 18.46
C ILE A 126 -2.74 -5.47 18.07
N GLU A 127 -1.50 -5.06 18.31
CA GLU A 127 -0.36 -5.95 18.14
C GLU A 127 -0.47 -7.11 19.13
N SER A 128 -0.84 -8.28 18.63
CA SER A 128 -0.65 -9.52 19.38
C SER A 128 0.83 -9.83 19.32
N ILE A 129 1.55 -9.62 20.42
CA ILE A 129 2.96 -9.97 20.55
C ILE A 129 3.04 -11.50 20.53
N THR A 130 3.12 -12.08 19.34
CA THR A 130 3.57 -13.45 19.17
C THR A 130 4.87 -13.34 18.42
N ALA A 131 5.97 -13.57 19.14
CA ALA A 131 7.29 -13.64 18.53
C ALA A 131 7.25 -14.63 17.35
N PRO A 132 7.99 -14.37 16.26
CA PRO A 132 8.14 -15.37 15.21
C PRO A 132 8.68 -16.66 15.83
N PRO A 133 8.26 -17.85 15.37
CA PRO A 133 8.87 -19.08 15.81
C PRO A 133 10.34 -19.05 15.37
N SER A 134 11.22 -18.80 16.32
CA SER A 134 12.64 -19.08 16.21
C SER A 134 12.77 -20.50 15.69
N SER A 135 13.51 -20.68 14.61
CA SER A 135 13.87 -21.97 14.00
C SER A 135 14.31 -22.98 15.07
N ILE A 136 13.40 -23.87 15.48
CA ILE A 136 13.75 -25.07 16.24
C ILE A 136 14.02 -26.15 15.21
N LYS A 137 15.27 -26.61 15.22
CA LYS A 137 15.73 -27.78 14.47
C LYS A 137 14.79 -28.95 14.74
N GLN A 138 14.38 -29.56 13.63
CA GLN A 138 13.77 -30.88 13.54
C GLN A 138 14.58 -31.86 14.39
N THR A 139 13.96 -32.37 15.46
CA THR A 139 14.41 -33.60 16.09
C THR A 139 13.24 -34.56 15.94
N ASP A 140 13.47 -35.56 15.11
CA ASP A 140 12.59 -36.70 14.92
C ASP A 140 12.37 -37.37 16.28
N ASP A 141 11.12 -37.56 16.67
CA ASP A 141 10.80 -38.77 17.41
C ASP A 141 9.37 -39.25 17.14
N ASN A 142 9.33 -40.56 16.94
CA ASN A 142 8.29 -41.34 16.34
C ASN A 142 7.58 -42.09 17.46
N SER A 143 6.32 -41.76 17.76
CA SER A 143 5.52 -42.63 18.63
C SER A 143 4.02 -42.56 18.36
N ARG A 144 3.60 -43.37 17.38
CA ARG A 144 2.69 -44.50 17.59
C ARG A 144 1.49 -44.26 18.53
N ARG A 145 0.32 -43.93 17.95
CA ARG A 145 -0.96 -44.49 18.42
C ARG A 145 -1.84 -44.93 17.26
N LYS A 146 -2.29 -46.18 17.38
CA LYS A 146 -3.09 -46.96 16.45
C LYS A 146 -4.59 -46.80 16.77
N SER A 147 -5.37 -46.93 15.70
CA SER A 147 -6.70 -47.55 15.59
C SER A 147 -7.97 -46.76 15.99
N ALA A 148 -8.75 -46.45 14.95
CA ALA A 148 -10.22 -46.47 14.92
C ALA A 148 -10.72 -47.94 14.79
N PRO A 149 -12.04 -48.27 14.86
CA PRO A 149 -13.00 -47.89 13.81
C PRO A 149 -14.45 -47.61 14.29
N GLY A 150 -15.26 -46.95 13.45
CA GLY A 150 -16.72 -46.93 13.64
C GLY A 150 -17.51 -45.97 12.73
N ALA A 151 -18.10 -46.57 11.68
CA ALA A 151 -19.39 -46.27 11.04
C ALA A 151 -19.69 -44.90 10.37
N ALA A 152 -20.12 -45.00 9.11
CA ALA A 152 -20.75 -44.00 8.24
C ALA A 152 -22.23 -43.73 8.67
N PRO A 153 -23.05 -42.84 8.03
CA PRO A 153 -23.23 -42.71 6.59
C PRO A 153 -23.34 -41.28 5.98
N GLU A 154 -23.00 -41.26 4.70
CA GLU A 154 -23.51 -40.47 3.57
C GLU A 154 -24.49 -39.32 3.81
N THR A 155 -24.19 -38.16 3.21
CA THR A 155 -25.18 -37.51 2.32
C THR A 155 -24.51 -36.65 1.25
N ASN A 156 -25.10 -36.72 0.08
CA ASN A 156 -24.63 -36.33 -1.24
C ASN A 156 -25.37 -35.05 -1.66
N VAL A 157 -24.66 -33.96 -1.98
CA VAL A 157 -25.23 -32.88 -2.81
C VAL A 157 -24.15 -32.34 -3.76
N LYS A 158 -24.27 -32.77 -5.01
CA LYS A 158 -23.75 -32.09 -6.19
C LYS A 158 -24.44 -30.74 -6.34
N GLN A 159 -23.68 -29.67 -6.55
CA GLN A 159 -24.10 -28.63 -7.50
C GLN A 159 -22.92 -27.76 -7.96
N ALA A 160 -22.38 -28.13 -9.12
CA ALA A 160 -21.62 -27.23 -9.95
C ALA A 160 -22.60 -26.26 -10.61
N SER A 161 -22.46 -24.96 -10.35
CA SER A 161 -23.09 -23.91 -11.14
C SER A 161 -22.00 -23.15 -11.89
N LYS A 162 -21.87 -23.53 -13.15
CA LYS A 162 -21.13 -22.88 -14.23
C LYS A 162 -21.83 -21.56 -14.54
N LEU A 163 -21.23 -20.42 -14.18
CA LEU A 163 -21.72 -19.12 -14.60
C LEU A 163 -21.01 -18.71 -15.89
N THR A 164 -21.77 -18.79 -16.97
CA THR A 164 -21.46 -18.40 -18.33
C THR A 164 -21.24 -16.88 -18.42
N ILE A 165 -20.14 -16.49 -19.05
CA ILE A 165 -19.81 -15.13 -19.47
C ILE A 165 -20.69 -14.75 -20.67
N PRO A 166 -21.43 -13.62 -20.64
CA PRO A 166 -21.97 -13.00 -21.85
C PRO A 166 -20.97 -11.97 -22.39
N THR A 167 -20.54 -12.20 -23.62
CA THR A 167 -19.79 -11.30 -24.50
C THR A 167 -20.77 -10.65 -25.47
N ASP A 168 -20.87 -9.31 -25.48
CA ASP A 168 -21.28 -8.41 -26.59
C ASP A 168 -21.30 -6.96 -26.02
N LYS A 169 -20.85 -5.84 -26.61
CA LYS A 169 -20.70 -5.41 -28.01
C LYS A 169 -19.59 -4.35 -28.22
N THR A 170 -19.05 -4.46 -29.42
CA THR A 170 -18.44 -3.53 -30.41
C THR A 170 -18.69 -2.01 -30.33
N ASP A 171 -17.58 -1.28 -30.55
CA ASP A 171 -17.29 0.01 -31.21
C ASP A 171 -18.35 1.13 -31.37
N GLU A 172 -17.97 2.36 -30.99
CA GLU A 172 -18.01 3.51 -31.91
C GLU A 172 -16.98 4.61 -31.54
N LYS A 173 -16.44 5.19 -32.61
CA LYS A 173 -15.29 6.09 -32.74
C LYS A 173 -15.76 7.53 -32.82
N SER A 174 -15.10 8.49 -32.14
CA SER A 174 -15.06 9.86 -32.65
C SER A 174 -13.79 10.61 -32.28
N LYS A 175 -13.26 11.29 -33.28
CA LYS A 175 -11.94 11.92 -33.43
C LYS A 175 -12.13 13.44 -33.54
N THR A 176 -11.03 14.17 -33.37
CA THR A 176 -10.78 15.64 -33.55
C THR A 176 -10.95 16.48 -32.28
N GLY A 177 -10.05 17.38 -31.88
CA GLY A 177 -8.80 17.87 -32.46
C GLY A 177 -8.65 19.39 -32.18
N LEU A 178 -7.47 19.81 -31.72
CA LEU A 178 -6.96 21.20 -31.57
C LEU A 178 -7.68 22.09 -30.52
N THR A 179 -7.06 22.94 -29.68
CA THR A 179 -5.80 23.70 -29.78
C THR A 179 -5.43 24.25 -28.38
N ALA A 180 -4.13 24.45 -28.12
CA ALA A 180 -3.57 25.08 -26.92
C ALA A 180 -3.89 26.60 -26.83
N PRO A 181 -3.54 27.27 -25.71
CA PRO A 181 -2.19 27.82 -25.65
C PRO A 181 -1.46 27.60 -24.30
N GLN A 182 -0.16 27.31 -24.41
CA GLN A 182 0.82 27.53 -23.36
C GLN A 182 0.80 28.99 -22.90
N GLN A 183 0.97 29.24 -21.60
CA GLN A 183 1.50 30.51 -21.12
C GLN A 183 2.51 30.32 -20.00
N LYS A 184 3.78 30.29 -20.43
CA LYS A 184 4.95 31.03 -19.92
C LYS A 184 5.09 31.24 -18.41
N SER A 185 6.13 30.59 -17.88
CA SER A 185 6.81 30.87 -16.61
C SER A 185 7.10 32.36 -16.38
N THR A 186 6.84 32.85 -15.16
CA THR A 186 7.70 33.83 -14.46
C THR A 186 7.61 33.67 -12.93
N ALA A 187 8.79 33.67 -12.31
CA ALA A 187 9.28 33.67 -10.91
C ALA A 187 8.34 34.05 -9.72
N PRO A 188 8.74 33.67 -8.47
CA PRO A 188 7.84 33.35 -7.36
C PRO A 188 7.45 34.58 -6.53
N ILE A 189 6.16 34.72 -6.23
CA ILE A 189 5.71 35.67 -5.21
C ILE A 189 5.65 34.91 -3.88
N ASN A 190 6.74 34.97 -3.11
CA ASN A 190 6.73 34.66 -1.70
C ASN A 190 5.96 35.75 -0.95
N THR A 191 4.63 35.70 -0.97
CA THR A 191 3.83 36.45 0.00
C THR A 191 3.64 35.54 1.21
N ALA A 192 4.41 35.79 2.26
CA ALA A 192 4.07 35.32 3.60
C ALA A 192 2.72 35.93 3.95
N VAL A 193 1.65 35.17 3.76
CA VAL A 193 0.28 35.58 4.11
C VAL A 193 0.22 35.61 5.62
N ASN A 194 0.11 36.82 6.17
CA ASN A 194 -0.26 37.09 7.54
C ASN A 194 -1.44 36.17 7.90
N SER A 195 -1.27 35.34 8.93
CA SER A 195 -2.17 34.26 9.31
C SER A 195 -3.46 34.80 9.94
N ASP A 196 -4.16 35.67 9.21
CA ASP A 196 -5.48 36.13 9.54
C ASP A 196 -6.30 34.91 9.91
N GLN A 197 -6.93 34.98 11.08
CA GLN A 197 -7.72 33.92 11.71
C GLN A 197 -9.00 33.55 10.94
N ARG A 198 -9.03 33.86 9.65
CA ARG A 198 -10.02 33.46 8.68
C ARG A 198 -10.02 31.95 8.58
N LYS A 199 -11.07 31.34 9.14
CA LYS A 199 -11.35 29.91 8.99
C LYS A 199 -11.80 29.66 7.56
N TRP A 200 -11.18 28.68 6.92
CA TRP A 200 -11.55 28.19 5.61
C TRP A 200 -12.30 26.88 5.75
N GLN A 201 -13.05 26.49 4.73
CA GLN A 201 -13.66 25.18 4.68
C GLN A 201 -13.75 24.60 3.27
N THR A 202 -13.71 23.29 3.17
CA THR A 202 -13.92 22.56 1.90
C THR A 202 -15.35 22.75 1.39
N ILE A 203 -15.50 22.94 0.07
CA ILE A 203 -16.81 23.21 -0.57
C ILE A 203 -17.55 21.90 -0.89
N HIS A 204 -16.84 20.91 -1.43
CA HIS A 204 -17.42 19.67 -1.91
C HIS A 204 -17.04 18.47 -1.04
N ASN A 205 -17.80 17.39 -1.17
CA ASN A 205 -17.39 16.11 -0.63
C ASN A 205 -16.25 15.54 -1.48
N ARG A 206 -15.31 14.85 -0.82
CA ARG A 206 -14.20 14.13 -1.44
C ARG A 206 -13.13 15.02 -2.11
N VAL A 207 -12.82 16.18 -1.52
CA VAL A 207 -11.74 17.09 -1.98
C VAL A 207 -10.38 16.44 -1.78
N ASN A 208 -9.54 16.36 -2.81
CA ASN A 208 -8.21 15.75 -2.70
C ASN A 208 -7.28 16.62 -1.84
N ALA A 209 -6.78 16.06 -0.73
CA ALA A 209 -5.70 16.62 0.08
C ALA A 209 -4.37 16.02 -0.37
N ARG A 210 -3.39 16.86 -0.70
CA ARG A 210 -2.16 16.44 -1.39
C ARG A 210 -0.89 16.78 -0.61
N SER A 211 0.21 16.12 -0.99
CA SER A 211 1.54 16.37 -0.43
C SER A 211 2.21 17.66 -0.93
N GLY A 212 1.75 18.23 -2.03
CA GLY A 212 2.34 19.44 -2.62
C GLY A 212 1.36 20.21 -3.52
N PRO A 213 1.74 21.43 -3.94
CA PRO A 213 0.93 22.29 -4.80
C PRO A 213 0.92 21.74 -6.23
N GLY A 214 -0.14 21.02 -6.60
CA GLY A 214 -0.33 20.54 -7.97
C GLY A 214 -1.02 19.19 -8.06
N THR A 215 -1.49 18.84 -9.26
CA THR A 215 -2.14 17.56 -9.55
C THR A 215 -1.16 16.39 -9.67
N ASN A 216 0.12 16.68 -9.90
CA ASN A 216 1.20 15.69 -10.03
C ASN A 216 1.69 15.16 -8.67
N HIS A 217 1.32 15.83 -7.58
CA HIS A 217 1.65 15.40 -6.22
C HIS A 217 0.68 14.33 -5.71
N THR A 218 1.18 13.41 -4.89
CA THR A 218 0.39 12.34 -4.30
C THR A 218 -0.79 12.89 -3.49
N ALA A 219 -1.99 12.38 -3.76
CA ALA A 219 -3.15 12.63 -2.91
C ALA A 219 -3.08 11.69 -1.70
N TYR A 220 -3.01 12.26 -0.50
CA TYR A 220 -3.02 11.49 0.74
C TYR A 220 -4.40 10.86 0.98
N PHE A 221 -5.45 11.68 0.89
CA PHE A 221 -6.83 11.25 1.08
C PHE A 221 -7.82 12.28 0.50
N LYS A 222 -9.10 11.97 0.60
CA LYS A 222 -10.19 12.85 0.15
C LYS A 222 -10.95 13.40 1.36
N MET A 223 -10.93 14.71 1.57
CA MET A 223 -11.62 15.40 2.65
C MET A 223 -13.13 15.46 2.40
N PRO A 224 -13.96 15.33 3.46
CA PRO A 224 -15.38 15.66 3.38
C PRO A 224 -15.59 17.16 3.16
N SER A 225 -16.83 17.55 2.87
CA SER A 225 -17.21 18.97 2.81
C SER A 225 -17.23 19.60 4.20
N SER A 226 -17.10 20.93 4.25
CA SER A 226 -17.19 21.73 5.47
C SER A 226 -16.15 21.40 6.56
N VAL A 227 -15.01 20.82 6.18
CA VAL A 227 -13.88 20.64 7.12
C VAL A 227 -13.27 22.00 7.41
N ALA A 228 -13.13 22.36 8.68
CA ALA A 228 -12.48 23.61 9.08
C ALA A 228 -10.96 23.54 8.83
N LEU A 229 -10.45 24.56 8.17
CA LEU A 229 -9.06 24.69 7.72
C LEU A 229 -8.50 26.05 8.13
N ARG A 230 -7.21 26.10 8.45
CA ARG A 230 -6.46 27.34 8.65
C ARG A 230 -5.45 27.49 7.52
N LEU A 231 -5.54 28.56 6.75
CA LEU A 231 -4.61 28.83 5.65
C LEU A 231 -3.25 29.23 6.22
N LEU A 232 -2.20 28.52 5.83
CA LEU A 232 -0.81 28.81 6.24
C LEU A 232 -0.03 29.53 5.14
N LYS A 233 -0.19 29.07 3.89
CA LYS A 233 0.53 29.59 2.74
C LYS A 233 -0.30 29.41 1.48
N VAL A 234 -0.16 30.33 0.53
CA VAL A 234 -0.68 30.16 -0.84
C VAL A 234 0.51 30.05 -1.78
N ASP A 235 0.40 29.12 -2.73
CA ASP A 235 1.33 28.96 -3.86
C ASP A 235 0.50 28.80 -5.14
N GLN A 236 0.52 29.84 -5.98
CA GLN A 236 -0.32 29.96 -7.17
C GLN A 236 -1.81 29.72 -6.84
N ASN A 237 -2.38 28.62 -7.34
CA ASN A 237 -3.79 28.25 -7.15
C ASN A 237 -3.98 27.20 -6.04
N TRP A 238 -2.95 26.96 -5.21
CA TRP A 238 -2.97 25.99 -4.13
C TRP A 238 -2.76 26.65 -2.79
N GLY A 239 -3.55 26.26 -1.80
CA GLY A 239 -3.36 26.64 -0.41
C GLY A 239 -2.78 25.48 0.38
N MET A 240 -1.76 25.77 1.19
CA MET A 240 -1.33 24.91 2.27
C MET A 240 -2.20 25.22 3.49
N PHE A 241 -2.97 24.24 3.91
CA PHE A 241 -3.91 24.35 5.00
C PHE A 241 -3.48 23.46 6.16
N GLU A 242 -3.62 24.00 7.36
CA GLU A 242 -3.64 23.23 8.58
C GLU A 242 -5.07 22.78 8.88
N TYR A 243 -5.25 21.52 9.25
CA TYR A 243 -6.52 20.98 9.71
C TYR A 243 -6.32 20.18 10.99
N SER A 244 -7.33 20.18 11.86
CA SER A 244 -7.37 19.28 13.00
C SER A 244 -7.85 17.92 12.53
N ALA A 245 -6.97 16.92 12.56
CA ALA A 245 -7.36 15.54 12.35
C ALA A 245 -8.24 15.05 13.52
N VAL A 246 -8.91 13.92 13.32
CA VAL A 246 -9.84 13.35 14.32
C VAL A 246 -9.13 13.01 15.64
N ASN A 247 -7.82 12.79 15.62
CA ASN A 247 -6.98 12.60 16.82
C ASN A 247 -6.68 13.92 17.58
N GLY A 248 -7.28 15.04 17.18
CA GLY A 248 -7.06 16.37 17.75
C GLY A 248 -5.75 17.05 17.36
N LYS A 249 -4.87 16.38 16.61
CA LYS A 249 -3.59 16.94 16.18
C LYS A 249 -3.75 17.75 14.89
N ALA A 250 -2.96 18.82 14.80
CA ALA A 250 -2.89 19.63 13.60
C ALA A 250 -1.98 18.96 12.55
N HIS A 251 -2.46 18.87 11.32
CA HIS A 251 -1.72 18.36 10.17
C HIS A 251 -1.82 19.33 8.99
N GLN A 252 -0.84 19.28 8.07
CA GLN A 252 -0.75 20.19 6.93
C GLN A 252 -0.97 19.45 5.61
N VAL A 253 -1.74 20.05 4.71
CA VAL A 253 -2.02 19.51 3.37
C VAL A 253 -2.15 20.61 2.33
N TRP A 254 -1.93 20.26 1.06
CA TRP A 254 -2.19 21.15 -0.07
C TRP A 254 -3.54 20.86 -0.70
N ILE A 255 -4.33 21.91 -0.91
CA ILE A 255 -5.66 21.85 -1.53
C ILE A 255 -5.79 22.97 -2.56
N SER A 256 -6.46 22.69 -3.68
CA SER A 256 -6.75 23.73 -4.69
C SER A 256 -7.65 24.81 -4.08
N MET A 257 -7.27 26.08 -4.26
CA MET A 257 -8.00 27.25 -3.75
C MET A 257 -9.44 27.31 -4.29
N SER A 258 -9.71 26.71 -5.45
CA SER A 258 -11.06 26.61 -6.03
C SER A 258 -11.99 25.64 -5.29
N LEU A 259 -11.47 24.80 -4.40
CA LEU A 259 -12.22 23.77 -3.67
C LEU A 259 -12.47 24.14 -2.20
N VAL A 260 -12.07 25.35 -1.81
CA VAL A 260 -12.19 25.89 -0.45
C VAL A 260 -12.82 27.27 -0.50
N LYS A 261 -13.56 27.62 0.55
CA LYS A 261 -14.15 28.93 0.73
C LYS A 261 -13.90 29.43 2.15
N LEU A 262 -13.93 30.75 2.32
CA LEU A 262 -13.94 31.34 3.65
C LEU A 262 -15.22 30.93 4.38
N ASP A 263 -15.08 30.52 5.63
CA ASP A 263 -16.20 30.31 6.54
C ASP A 263 -16.70 31.69 7.02
N THR A 264 -17.77 32.16 6.39
CA THR A 264 -18.42 33.43 6.73
C THR A 264 -19.37 33.31 7.92
N LYS A 265 -19.46 32.14 8.59
CA LYS A 265 -20.34 31.93 9.76
C LYS A 265 -19.70 32.30 11.10
N ALA A 266 -18.66 33.13 11.11
CA ALA A 266 -18.17 33.74 12.34
C ALA A 266 -19.05 34.95 12.71
N LYS A 267 -20.22 34.70 13.30
CA LYS A 267 -20.96 35.69 14.09
C LYS A 267 -21.68 35.02 15.24
#